data_AF-A0A645GRR4-F1
#
_entry.id   AF-A0A645GRR4-F1
#
_cell.length_a   1.000
_cell.length_b   1.000
_cell.length_c   1.000
_cell.angle_alpha   90.00
_cell.angle_beta   90.00
_cell.angle_gamma   90.00
#
_symmetry.space_group_name_H-M   'P 1'
#
loop_
_entity.id
_entity.type
_entity.pdbx_description
1 polymer ?
#
loop_
_entity_poly.entity_id
_entity_poly.type
_entity_poly.pdbx_seq_one_letter_code
_entity_poly.pdbx_strand_id
1 'polypeptide(L)'
;MLAPDYHKDQEFTKKAIRTLQDFQYYYPEKDSLYNETDIMIVKLRNTLGQKDYETAQLYKKLESPRSALIYYDSVIKDYDDTDFFEPAWFGKIEMLYMLKRTEEAENAVLMYNKLFPDGKFTSDIKAVATGKYINK
;
A
#
# COMPACT_ATOMS: atom_id res chain seq x y z
N MET A 1 -9.72 -15.06 -17.64
CA MET A 1 -8.40 -15.34 -18.27
C MET A 1 -7.67 -14.02 -18.32
N LEU A 2 -6.54 -13.76 -17.66
CA LEU A 2 -5.34 -14.56 -17.35
C LEU A 2 -4.81 -14.19 -15.95
N ALA A 3 -4.52 -15.17 -15.08
CA ALA A 3 -3.51 -15.06 -14.00
C ALA A 3 -3.10 -16.42 -13.37
N PRO A 4 -2.89 -17.51 -14.13
CA PRO A 4 -2.53 -18.80 -13.51
C PRO A 4 -1.13 -18.86 -12.90
N ASP A 5 -0.16 -18.03 -13.36
CA ASP A 5 1.20 -17.99 -12.81
C ASP A 5 1.37 -16.87 -11.77
N TYR A 6 0.76 -15.70 -12.00
CA TYR A 6 0.81 -14.56 -11.10
C TYR A 6 0.35 -14.87 -9.67
N HIS A 7 -0.74 -15.64 -9.52
CA HIS A 7 -1.26 -16.03 -8.21
C HIS A 7 -0.31 -17.00 -7.51
N LYS A 8 0.27 -17.95 -8.25
CA LYS A 8 1.25 -18.89 -7.71
C LYS A 8 2.50 -18.17 -7.23
N ASP A 9 3.01 -17.20 -7.98
CA ASP A 9 4.20 -16.44 -7.60
C ASP A 9 3.97 -15.62 -6.31
N GLN A 10 2.77 -15.07 -6.12
CA GLN A 10 2.42 -14.42 -4.85
C GLN A 10 2.30 -15.41 -3.69
N GLU A 11 1.72 -16.60 -3.92
CA GLU A 11 1.66 -17.65 -2.89
C GLU A 11 3.06 -18.10 -2.48
N PHE A 12 3.98 -18.29 -3.43
CA PHE A 12 5.37 -18.59 -3.15
C PHE A 12 6.06 -17.47 -2.38
N THR A 13 5.84 -16.21 -2.78
CA THR A 13 6.42 -15.03 -2.08
C THR A 13 5.91 -14.93 -0.65
N LYS A 14 4.60 -15.09 -0.43
CA LYS A 14 3.98 -15.10 0.90
C LYS A 14 4.48 -16.26 1.76
N LYS A 15 4.66 -17.44 1.16
CA LYS A 15 5.23 -18.60 1.84
C LYS A 15 6.69 -18.34 2.25
N ALA A 16 7.49 -17.73 1.37
CA ALA A 16 8.88 -17.36 1.68
C ALA A 16 8.95 -16.38 2.86
N ILE A 17 8.14 -15.31 2.84
CA ILE A 17 8.04 -14.37 3.97
C ILE A 17 7.71 -15.11 5.27
N ARG A 18 6.71 -16.01 5.24
CA ARG A 18 6.30 -16.76 6.43
C ARG A 18 7.41 -17.64 6.97
N THR A 19 8.12 -18.37 6.10
CA THR A 19 9.28 -19.19 6.50
C THR A 19 10.39 -18.36 7.13
N LEU A 20 10.68 -17.18 6.57
CA LEU A 20 11.68 -16.25 7.09
C LEU A 20 11.27 -15.67 8.45
N GLN A 21 9.99 -15.34 8.63
CA GLN A 21 9.44 -14.89 9.92
C GLN A 21 9.45 -16.01 10.96
N ASP A 22 9.12 -17.25 10.58
CA ASP A 22 9.22 -18.42 11.45
C ASP A 22 10.68 -18.63 11.89
N PHE A 23 11.65 -18.48 10.98
CA PHE A 23 13.07 -18.50 11.33
C PHE A 23 13.41 -17.45 12.39
N GLN A 24 13.04 -16.18 12.18
CA GLN A 24 13.28 -15.11 13.17
C GLN A 24 12.58 -15.36 14.52
N TYR A 25 11.43 -16.04 14.52
CA TYR A 25 10.71 -16.39 15.74
C TYR A 25 11.42 -17.50 16.53
N TYR A 26 11.89 -18.55 15.85
CA TYR A 26 12.60 -19.67 16.49
C TYR A 26 14.06 -19.34 16.85
N TYR A 27 14.67 -18.41 16.12
CA TYR A 27 16.06 -17.96 16.30
C TYR A 27 16.09 -16.44 16.48
N PRO A 28 15.71 -15.91 17.66
CA PRO A 28 15.61 -14.47 17.90
C PRO A 28 16.97 -13.77 18.11
N GLU A 29 18.08 -14.49 18.00
CA GLU A 29 19.42 -13.93 18.08
C GLU A 29 19.64 -13.00 16.89
N LYS A 30 19.92 -11.72 17.15
CA LYS A 30 20.10 -10.69 16.12
C LYS A 30 21.48 -10.74 15.47
N ASP A 31 21.87 -11.92 15.02
CA ASP A 31 23.12 -12.16 14.32
C ASP A 31 23.05 -11.70 12.85
N SER A 32 24.10 -11.98 12.08
CA SER A 32 24.14 -11.62 10.65
C SER A 32 22.98 -12.24 9.88
N LEU A 33 22.62 -13.49 10.18
CA LEU A 33 21.60 -14.23 9.44
C LEU A 33 20.19 -13.68 9.74
N TYR A 34 19.93 -13.27 10.99
CA TYR A 34 18.70 -12.57 11.35
C TYR A 34 18.54 -11.26 10.57
N ASN A 35 19.60 -10.46 10.48
CA ASN A 35 19.58 -9.18 9.76
C ASN A 35 19.42 -9.39 8.25
N GLU A 36 20.08 -10.38 7.67
CA GLU A 36 19.88 -10.77 6.26
C GLU A 36 18.44 -11.20 6.00
N THR A 37 17.84 -11.95 6.94
CA THR A 37 16.45 -12.38 6.86
C THR A 37 15.49 -11.19 6.90
N ASP A 38 15.74 -10.20 7.75
CA ASP A 38 14.96 -8.97 7.83
C ASP A 38 14.98 -8.20 6.50
N ILE A 39 16.17 -8.02 5.91
CA ILE A 39 16.35 -7.40 4.60
C ILE A 39 15.57 -8.16 3.51
N MET A 40 15.61 -9.50 3.53
CA MET A 40 14.85 -10.31 2.58
C MET A 40 13.33 -10.14 2.77
N ILE A 41 12.84 -10.14 4.01
CA ILE A 41 11.42 -9.94 4.32
C ILE A 41 10.97 -8.59 3.76
N VAL A 42 11.68 -7.50 4.07
CA VAL A 42 11.36 -6.15 3.59
C VAL A 42 11.36 -6.09 2.06
N LYS A 43 12.32 -6.73 1.40
CA LYS A 43 12.37 -6.78 -0.08
C LYS A 43 11.17 -7.51 -0.69
N LEU A 44 10.78 -8.65 -0.13
CA LEU A 44 9.64 -9.43 -0.61
C LEU A 44 8.33 -8.68 -0.35
N ARG A 45 8.20 -8.02 0.81
CA ARG A 45 7.04 -7.17 1.15
C ARG A 45 6.93 -5.97 0.22
N ASN A 46 8.03 -5.28 -0.09
CA ASN A 46 8.05 -4.21 -1.09
C ASN A 46 7.59 -4.69 -2.46
N THR A 47 8.00 -5.90 -2.87
CA THR A 47 7.54 -6.48 -4.15
C THR A 47 6.03 -6.73 -4.17
N LEU A 48 5.47 -7.25 -3.08
CA LEU A 48 4.02 -7.47 -2.97
C LEU A 48 3.25 -6.14 -2.89
N GLY A 49 3.74 -5.19 -2.09
CA GLY A 49 3.14 -3.85 -1.95
C GLY A 49 3.14 -3.07 -3.25
N GLN A 50 4.24 -3.11 -4.02
CA GLN A 50 4.34 -2.52 -5.35
C GLN A 50 3.21 -3.01 -6.25
N LYS A 51 2.98 -4.31 -6.22
CA LYS A 51 2.06 -5.00 -7.11
C LYS A 51 0.61 -4.65 -6.83
N ASP A 52 0.24 -4.62 -5.55
CA ASP A 52 -1.09 -4.19 -5.13
C ASP A 52 -1.28 -2.69 -5.44
N TYR A 53 -0.26 -1.87 -5.22
CA TYR A 53 -0.29 -0.46 -5.59
C TYR A 53 -0.46 -0.25 -7.10
N GLU A 54 0.31 -0.94 -7.94
CA GLU A 54 0.18 -0.89 -9.40
C GLU A 54 -1.20 -1.33 -9.88
N THR A 55 -1.80 -2.32 -9.20
CA THR A 55 -3.17 -2.75 -9.47
C THR A 55 -4.19 -1.67 -9.09
N ALA A 56 -4.00 -0.99 -7.95
CA ALA A 56 -4.80 0.16 -7.57
C ALA A 56 -4.70 1.29 -8.61
N GLN A 57 -3.49 1.60 -9.07
CA GLN A 57 -3.23 2.61 -10.10
C GLN A 57 -3.89 2.23 -11.43
N LEU A 58 -3.90 0.95 -11.81
CA LEU A 58 -4.61 0.46 -12.99
C LEU A 58 -6.11 0.71 -12.88
N TYR A 59 -6.73 0.34 -11.75
CA TYR A 59 -8.16 0.57 -11.54
C TYR A 59 -8.51 2.06 -11.47
N LYS A 60 -7.63 2.91 -10.92
CA LYS A 60 -7.76 4.36 -10.97
C LYS A 60 -7.81 4.86 -12.42
N LYS A 61 -6.89 4.39 -13.29
CA LYS A 61 -6.86 4.74 -14.72
C LYS A 61 -8.07 4.22 -15.49
N LEU A 62 -8.65 3.11 -15.08
CA LEU A 62 -9.87 2.54 -15.64
C LEU A 62 -11.15 3.17 -15.08
N GLU A 63 -11.04 4.28 -14.33
CA GLU A 63 -12.17 4.97 -13.69
C GLU A 63 -13.03 4.05 -12.81
N SER A 64 -12.40 3.05 -12.18
CA SER A 64 -13.04 2.16 -11.21
C SER A 64 -12.54 2.47 -9.79
N PRO A 65 -12.98 3.59 -9.18
CA PRO A 65 -12.48 4.03 -7.88
C PRO A 65 -12.80 3.06 -6.74
N ARG A 66 -13.91 2.31 -6.83
CA ARG A 66 -14.24 1.27 -5.83
C ARG A 66 -13.24 0.12 -5.85
N SER A 67 -12.83 -0.32 -7.05
CA SER A 67 -11.81 -1.35 -7.19
C SER A 67 -10.44 -0.83 -6.76
N ALA A 68 -10.08 0.39 -7.16
CA ALA A 68 -8.82 1.02 -6.75
C ALA A 68 -8.71 1.10 -5.21
N LEU A 69 -9.78 1.48 -4.52
CA LEU A 69 -9.82 1.52 -3.05
C LEU A 69 -9.48 0.19 -2.39
N ILE A 70 -10.01 -0.93 -2.91
CA ILE A 70 -9.72 -2.26 -2.36
C ILE A 70 -8.21 -2.53 -2.35
N TYR A 71 -7.51 -2.17 -3.42
CA TYR A 71 -6.07 -2.39 -3.53
C TYR A 71 -5.24 -1.36 -2.75
N TYR A 72 -5.65 -0.09 -2.69
CA TYR A 72 -4.99 0.86 -1.78
C TYR A 72 -5.14 0.44 -0.32
N ASP A 73 -6.33 -0.03 0.10
CA ASP A 73 -6.56 -0.57 1.44
C ASP A 73 -5.72 -1.82 1.71
N SER A 74 -5.51 -2.69 0.71
CA SER A 74 -4.58 -3.83 0.80
C SER A 74 -3.17 -3.37 1.12
N VAL A 75 -2.66 -2.36 0.39
CA VAL A 75 -1.32 -1.80 0.64
C VAL A 75 -1.19 -1.20 2.04
N ILE A 76 -2.18 -0.40 2.44
CA ILE A 76 -2.20 0.27 3.76
C ILE A 76 -2.23 -0.75 4.90
N LYS A 77 -2.96 -1.85 4.74
CA LYS A 77 -3.17 -2.84 5.79
C LYS A 77 -2.00 -3.83 5.90
N ASP A 78 -1.49 -4.30 4.77
CA ASP A 78 -0.60 -5.45 4.74
C ASP A 78 0.88 -5.09 4.48
N TYR A 79 1.17 -3.87 3.99
CA TYR A 79 2.50 -3.43 3.53
C TYR A 79 2.86 -2.01 4.02
N ASP A 80 2.63 -1.73 5.29
CA ASP A 80 2.85 -0.43 5.97
C ASP A 80 4.32 -0.03 6.16
N ASP A 81 5.23 -0.98 5.99
CA ASP A 81 6.69 -0.84 6.03
C ASP A 81 7.32 -0.60 4.64
N THR A 82 6.50 -0.49 3.59
CA THR A 82 6.98 -0.38 2.20
C THR A 82 6.95 1.05 1.67
N ASP A 83 7.71 1.29 0.61
CA ASP A 83 7.73 2.58 -0.11
C ASP A 83 6.36 2.97 -0.70
N PHE A 84 5.41 2.03 -0.75
CA PHE A 84 4.08 2.20 -1.30
C PHE A 84 3.02 2.57 -0.24
N PHE A 85 3.38 2.53 1.05
CA PHE A 85 2.45 2.83 2.14
C PHE A 85 1.89 4.25 2.05
N GLU A 86 2.78 5.24 1.99
CA GLU A 86 2.39 6.65 1.90
C GLU A 86 1.63 6.97 0.58
N PRO A 87 2.13 6.56 -0.61
CA PRO A 87 1.39 6.74 -1.86
C PRO A 87 0.00 6.07 -1.87
N ALA A 88 -0.17 4.93 -1.20
CA ALA A 88 -1.46 4.24 -1.14
C ALA A 88 -2.48 5.03 -0.32
N TRP A 89 -2.06 5.67 0.78
CA TRP A 89 -2.94 6.59 1.52
C TRP A 89 -3.41 7.76 0.67
N PHE A 90 -2.51 8.38 -0.10
CA PHE A 90 -2.88 9.45 -1.02
C PHE A 90 -3.90 8.96 -2.06
N GLY A 91 -3.62 7.83 -2.72
CA GLY A 91 -4.53 7.23 -3.68
C GLY A 91 -5.91 6.91 -3.09
N LYS A 92 -5.96 6.37 -1.86
CA LYS A 92 -7.20 6.14 -1.12
C LYS A 92 -8.00 7.44 -0.95
N ILE A 93 -7.36 8.50 -0.49
CA ILE A 93 -8.00 9.81 -0.27
C ILE A 93 -8.58 10.34 -1.59
N GLU A 94 -7.81 10.30 -2.68
CA GLU A 94 -8.29 10.70 -4.01
C GLU A 94 -9.54 9.92 -4.43
N MET A 95 -9.54 8.59 -4.27
CA MET A 95 -10.68 7.75 -4.66
C MET A 95 -11.90 7.97 -3.78
N LEU A 96 -11.73 8.26 -2.49
CA LEU A 96 -12.84 8.59 -1.58
C LEU A 96 -13.51 9.90 -1.99
N TYR A 97 -12.73 10.94 -2.32
CA TYR A 97 -13.28 12.19 -2.84
C TYR A 97 -13.99 12.00 -4.19
N MET A 98 -13.41 11.23 -5.12
CA MET A 98 -14.04 10.89 -6.40
C MET A 98 -15.40 10.20 -6.21
N LEU A 99 -15.52 9.35 -5.20
CA LEU A 99 -16.76 8.66 -4.84
C LEU A 99 -17.74 9.50 -4.01
N LYS A 100 -17.41 10.76 -3.71
CA LYS A 100 -18.18 11.64 -2.82
C LYS A 100 -18.38 11.06 -1.40
N ARG A 101 -17.44 10.23 -0.95
CA ARG A 101 -17.41 9.66 0.42
C ARG A 101 -16.65 10.62 1.35
N THR A 102 -17.14 11.85 1.48
CA THR A 102 -16.40 12.97 2.08
C THR A 102 -16.00 12.73 3.53
N GLU A 103 -16.89 12.19 4.36
CA GLU A 103 -16.58 11.90 5.77
C GLU A 103 -15.42 10.90 5.90
N GLU A 104 -15.42 9.85 5.07
CA GLU A 104 -14.35 8.86 5.05
C GLU A 104 -13.04 9.46 4.51
N ALA A 105 -13.13 10.35 3.50
CA ALA A 105 -11.98 11.05 2.97
C ALA A 105 -11.35 11.95 4.05
N GLU A 106 -12.15 12.73 4.77
CA GLU A 106 -11.68 13.61 5.85
C GLU A 106 -11.03 12.81 6.98
N ASN A 107 -11.63 11.70 7.39
CA ASN A 107 -11.02 10.79 8.37
C ASN A 107 -9.69 10.21 7.86
N ALA A 108 -9.62 9.83 6.58
CA ALA A 108 -8.38 9.35 5.98
C ALA A 108 -7.30 10.46 5.91
N VAL A 109 -7.67 11.71 5.65
CA VAL A 109 -6.76 12.86 5.69
C VAL A 109 -6.21 13.09 7.10
N LEU A 110 -7.06 13.02 8.13
CA LEU A 110 -6.63 13.15 9.53
C LEU A 110 -5.62 12.05 9.89
N MET A 111 -5.90 10.81 9.49
CA MET A 111 -4.98 9.69 9.70
C MET A 111 -3.67 9.86 8.94
N TYR A 112 -3.72 10.28 7.67
CA TYR A 112 -2.53 10.57 6.87
C TYR A 112 -1.65 11.61 7.54
N ASN A 113 -2.20 12.76 7.95
CA ASN A 113 -1.40 13.81 8.60
C ASN A 113 -0.79 13.36 9.94
N LYS A 114 -1.46 12.44 10.66
CA LYS A 114 -0.92 11.85 11.89
C LYS A 114 0.24 10.89 11.61
N LEU A 115 0.13 10.09 10.54
CA LEU A 115 1.13 9.11 10.15
C LEU A 115 2.33 9.74 9.44
N PHE A 116 2.10 10.81 8.67
CA PHE A 116 3.09 11.50 7.85
C PHE A 116 3.06 13.02 8.09
N PRO A 117 3.57 13.51 9.24
CA PRO A 117 3.60 14.95 9.53
C PRO A 117 4.31 15.79 8.46
N ASP A 118 5.37 15.24 7.85
CA ASP A 118 6.12 15.83 6.74
C ASP A 118 5.88 15.06 5.42
N GLY A 119 4.66 14.55 5.24
CA GLY A 119 4.29 13.69 4.13
C GLY A 119 4.40 14.38 2.78
N LYS A 120 4.94 13.66 1.79
CA LYS A 120 5.19 14.10 0.41
C LYS A 120 3.91 14.58 -0.29
N PHE A 121 2.76 14.01 0.06
CA PHE A 121 1.47 14.27 -0.59
C PHE A 121 0.58 15.27 0.17
N THR A 122 1.07 15.87 1.26
CA THR A 122 0.28 16.82 2.08
C THR A 122 -0.31 17.97 1.25
N SER A 123 0.46 18.49 0.30
CA SER A 123 0.04 19.58 -0.58
C SER A 123 -1.01 19.10 -1.60
N ASP A 124 -0.81 17.93 -2.19
CA ASP A 124 -1.73 17.33 -3.16
C ASP A 124 -3.08 16.99 -2.50
N ILE A 125 -3.05 16.42 -1.30
CA ILE A 125 -4.26 16.12 -0.51
C ILE A 125 -5.11 17.37 -0.27
N LYS A 126 -4.48 18.49 0.09
CA LYS A 126 -5.19 19.78 0.27
C LYS A 126 -5.81 20.27 -1.04
N ALA A 127 -5.13 20.08 -2.17
CA ALA A 127 -5.65 20.45 -3.48
C ALA A 127 -6.85 19.59 -3.90
N VAL A 128 -6.81 18.28 -3.61
CA VAL A 128 -7.93 17.36 -3.85
C VAL A 128 -9.13 17.74 -2.97
N ALA A 129 -8.92 17.98 -1.68
CA ALA A 129 -9.99 18.34 -0.74
C ALA A 129 -10.70 19.65 -1.10
N THR A 130 -9.99 20.60 -1.73
CA THR A 130 -10.54 21.90 -2.16
C THR A 130 -11.16 21.87 -3.57
N GLY A 131 -11.25 20.69 -4.20
CA GLY A 131 -11.87 20.51 -5.52
C GLY A 131 -11.03 21.00 -6.70
N LYS A 132 -9.75 21.38 -6.48
CA LYS A 132 -8.86 21.87 -7.54
C LYS A 132 -8.35 20.76 -8.47
N TYR A 133 -8.54 19.49 -8.11
CA TYR A 133 -8.07 18.33 -8.88
C TYR A 133 -9.13 17.68 -9.80
N ILE A 134 -10.40 18.08 -9.74
CA ILE A 134 -11.48 17.40 -10.47
C ILE A 134 -11.68 17.97 -11.90
N ASN A 135 -10.85 18.93 -12.32
CA ASN A 135 -10.90 19.51 -13.66
C ASN A 135 -9.52 19.45 -14.34
N LYS A 136 -9.14 18.27 -14.83
CA LYS A 136 -8.19 18.17 -15.94
C LYS A 136 -8.34 16.89 -16.72
#